data_AF-A0A2M7JP27-F1
#
_entry.id   AF-A0A2M7JP27-F1
#
_cell.length_a   1.000
_cell.length_b   1.000
_cell.length_c   1.000
_cell.angle_alpha   90.00
_cell.angle_beta   90.00
_cell.angle_gamma   90.00
#
_symmetry.space_group_name_H-M   'P 1'
#
loop_
_entity.id
_entity.type
_entity.pdbx_description
1 polymer ?
#
loop_
_entity_poly.entity_id
_entity_poly.type
_entity_poly.pdbx_seq_one_letter_code
_entity_poly.pdbx_strand_id
1 'polypeptide(L)' 'MILNDEQLLMAQKAVENLQKILLEARKIHSKEEYRAMSEPVLLEIQQREQQIIDYLTKTQKELSLG' A
#
# COMPACT_ATOMS: atom_id res chain seq x y z
N MET A 1 -10.61 3.80 3.73
CA MET A 1 -10.75 3.15 5.05
C MET A 1 -11.18 1.71 4.81
N ILE A 2 -10.44 0.76 5.37
CA ILE A 2 -10.71 -0.68 5.25
C ILE A 2 -11.69 -1.08 6.36
N LEU A 3 -12.71 -1.86 6.02
CA LEU A 3 -13.82 -2.21 6.91
C LEU A 3 -13.99 -3.72 7.10
N ASN A 4 -13.38 -4.53 6.22
CA ASN A 4 -13.47 -5.99 6.27
C ASN A 4 -12.22 -6.63 5.63
N ASP A 5 -12.11 -7.95 5.81
CA ASP A 5 -10.95 -8.72 5.34
C ASP A 5 -10.82 -8.78 3.81
N GLU A 6 -11.93 -8.65 3.08
CA GLU A 6 -11.89 -8.59 1.62
C GLU A 6 -11.20 -7.29 1.15
N GLN A 7 -11.56 -6.16 1.76
CA GLN A 7 -10.92 -4.87 1.52
C GLN A 7 -9.46 -4.85 1.98
N LEU A 8 -9.13 -5.55 3.07
CA LEU A 8 -7.75 -5.76 3.51
C LEU A 8 -6.94 -6.49 2.43
N LEU A 9 -7.45 -7.60 1.90
CA LEU A 9 -6.80 -8.37 0.85
C LEU A 9 -6.61 -7.54 -0.43
N MET A 10 -7.62 -6.75 -0.82
CA MET A 10 -7.51 -5.84 -1.96
C MET A 10 -6.43 -4.77 -1.73
N ALA A 11 -6.36 -4.18 -0.54
CA ALA A 11 -5.34 -3.18 -0.22
C ALA A 11 -3.92 -3.76 -0.24
N GLN A 12 -3.72 -4.96 0.31
CA GLN A 12 -2.44 -5.67 0.28
C GLN A 12 -2.01 -5.98 -1.16
N LYS A 13 -2.90 -6.53 -1.99
CA LYS A 13 -2.63 -6.78 -3.41
C LYS A 13 -2.31 -5.50 -4.17
N ALA A 14 -2.98 -4.39 -3.86
CA ALA A 14 -2.69 -3.10 -4.47
C ALA A 14 -1.26 -2.64 -4.14
N VAL A 15 -0.84 -2.73 -2.88
CA VAL A 15 0.54 -2.40 -2.46
C VAL A 15 1.56 -3.25 -3.24
N GLU A 16 1.36 -4.57 -3.29
CA GLU A 16 2.27 -5.46 -4.05
C GLU A 16 2.36 -5.08 -5.53
N ASN A 17 1.23 -4.75 -6.16
CA ASN A 17 1.19 -4.36 -7.57
C ASN A 17 1.90 -3.02 -7.82
N LEU A 18 1.70 -2.03 -6.94
CA LEU A 18 2.38 -0.74 -7.04
C LEU A 18 3.89 -0.89 -6.87
N GLN A 19 4.35 -1.75 -5.94
CA GLN A 19 5.76 -2.07 -5.78
C GLN A 19 6.35 -2.73 -7.05
N LYS A 20 5.63 -3.66 -7.69
CA LYS A 20 6.05 -4.26 -8.96
C LYS A 20 6.16 -3.21 -10.07
N ILE A 21 5.19 -2.29 -10.16
CA ILE A 21 5.24 -1.19 -11.13
C ILE A 21 6.51 -0.35 -10.94
N LEU A 22 6.85 0.02 -9.70
CA LEU A 22 8.07 0.77 -9.40
C LEU A 22 9.34 0.00 -9.82
N LEU A 23 9.40 -1.31 -9.56
CA LEU A 23 10.54 -2.13 -9.95
C LEU A 23 10.73 -2.21 -11.47
N GLU A 24 9.65 -2.35 -12.23
CA GLU A 24 9.73 -2.35 -13.70
C GLU A 24 10.05 -0.97 -14.25
N ALA A 25 9.44 0.08 -13.70
CA ALA A 25 9.66 1.45 -14.14
C ALA A 25 11.13 1.89 -13.93
N ARG A 26 11.79 1.40 -12.86
CA ARG A 26 13.22 1.66 -12.59
C ARG A 26 14.15 1.13 -13.68
N LYS A 27 13.76 0.10 -14.44
CA LYS A 27 14.58 -0.48 -15.52
C LYS A 27 14.54 0.34 -16.80
N ILE A 28 13.49 1.14 -16.98
CA ILE A 28 13.17 1.81 -18.24
C ILE A 28 13.55 3.30 -18.19
N HIS A 29 13.36 3.94 -17.03
CA HIS A 29 13.47 5.40 -16.90
C HIS A 29 14.86 5.84 -16.41
N SER A 30 15.25 7.06 -16.77
CA SER A 30 16.37 7.74 -16.11
C SER A 30 16.08 7.97 -14.62
N LYS A 31 17.11 8.32 -13.85
CA LYS A 31 16.95 8.56 -12.40
C LYS A 31 16.00 9.72 -12.12
N GLU A 32 16.08 10.78 -12.91
CA GLU A 32 15.28 11.99 -12.78
C GLU A 32 13.80 11.71 -13.12
N GLU A 33 13.54 11.02 -14.25
CA GLU A 33 12.19 10.64 -14.65
C GLU A 33 11.57 9.64 -13.66
N TYR A 34 12.35 8.65 -13.22
CA TYR A 34 11.91 7.69 -12.23
C TYR A 34 11.52 8.39 -10.92
N ARG A 35 12.32 9.35 -10.45
CA ARG A 35 12.02 10.10 -9.23
C ARG A 35 10.68 10.84 -9.34
N ALA A 36 10.45 11.55 -10.44
CA ALA A 36 9.21 12.32 -10.63
C ALA A 36 7.97 11.41 -10.73
N MET A 37 8.07 10.30 -11.48
CA MET A 37 6.97 9.35 -11.65
C MET A 37 6.70 8.51 -10.39
N SER A 38 7.74 8.15 -9.63
CA SER A 38 7.58 7.27 -8.46
C SER A 38 6.95 7.97 -7.26
N GLU A 39 7.07 9.30 -7.15
CA GLU A 39 6.52 10.08 -6.05
C GLU A 39 5.02 9.83 -5.79
N PRO A 40 4.09 9.97 -6.76
CA PRO A 40 2.68 9.70 -6.53
C PRO A 40 2.40 8.23 -6.17
N VAL A 41 3.16 7.29 -6.75
CA VAL A 41 2.99 5.84 -6.49
C VAL A 41 3.43 5.49 -5.06
N LEU A 42 4.54 6.07 -4.60
CA LEU A 42 5.03 5.90 -3.23
C LEU A 42 4.06 6.49 -2.20
N LEU A 43 3.45 7.64 -2.49
CA LEU A 43 2.41 8.22 -1.65
C LEU A 43 1.17 7.31 -1.55
N GLU A 44 0.75 6.69 -2.65
CA GLU A 44 -0.36 5.75 -2.63
C GLU A 44 -0.03 4.49 -1.80
N ILE A 45 1.18 3.94 -1.96
CA ILE A 45 1.66 2.82 -1.12
C ILE A 45 1.57 3.19 0.35
N GLN A 46 2.13 4.34 0.74
CA GLN A 46 2.14 4.80 2.12
C GLN A 46 0.72 4.94 2.69
N GLN A 47 -0.20 5.53 1.94
CA GLN A 47 -1.59 5.67 2.38
C GLN A 47 -2.29 4.32 2.56
N ARG A 48 -2.05 3.37 1.67
CA ARG A 48 -2.65 2.02 1.75
C ARG A 48 -2.08 1.23 2.91
N GLU A 49 -0.77 1.27 3.12
CA GLU A 49 -0.11 0.64 4.26
C GLU A 49 -0.66 1.19 5.59
N GLN A 50 -0.86 2.52 5.69
CA GLN A 50 -1.48 3.10 6.87
C GLN A 50 -2.90 2.57 7.10
N GLN A 51 -3.73 2.47 6.05
CA GLN A 51 -5.09 1.93 6.17
C GLN A 51 -5.09 0.45 6.60
N ILE A 52 -4.12 -0.34 6.14
CA ILE A 52 -3.94 -1.74 6.54
C ILE A 52 -3.60 -1.80 8.04
N ILE A 53 -2.64 -0.99 8.49
CA ILE A 53 -2.22 -0.94 9.89
C ILE A 53 -3.38 -0.52 10.80
N ASP A 54 -4.14 0.50 10.40
CA ASP A 54 -5.28 1.02 11.16
C ASP A 54 -6.36 -0.07 11.34
N TYR A 55 -6.68 -0.80 10.26
CA TYR A 55 -7.64 -1.90 10.31
C TYR A 55 -7.17 -3.02 11.24
N LEU A 56 -5.96 -3.54 11.03
CA LEU A 56 -5.42 -4.64 11.81
C LEU A 56 -5.31 -4.29 13.30
N THR A 57 -4.93 -3.04 13.61
CA THR A 57 -4.86 -2.54 14.99
C THR A 57 -6.24 -2.49 15.64
N LYS A 58 -7.26 -2.07 14.90
CA LYS A 58 -8.65 -2.05 15.38
C LYS A 58 -9.16 -3.46 15.65
N THR A 59 -9.00 -4.38 14.69
CA THR A 59 -9.42 -5.78 14.81
C THR A 59 -8.74 -6.46 16.00
N GLN A 60 -7.44 -6.22 16.20
CA GLN A 60 -6.70 -6.79 17.34
C GLN A 60 -7.24 -6.30 18.69
N LYS A 61 -7.61 -5.01 18.78
CA LYS A 61 -8.22 -4.44 20.00
C LYS A 61 -9.57 -5.09 20.30
N GLU A 62 -10.42 -5.24 19.28
CA GLU A 62 -11.74 -5.88 19.42
C GLU A 62 -11.61 -7.33 19.88
N LEU A 63 -10.66 -8.10 19.34
CA LEU A 63 -10.38 -9.48 19.77
C LEU A 63 -9.81 -9.59 21.19
N SER A 64 -9.11 -8.57 21.69
CA SER A 64 -8.55 -8.58 23.05
C SER A 64 -9.54 -8.19 24.16
N LEU A 65 -10.71 -7.67 23.78
CA LEU A 65 -11.75 -7.18 24.69
C LEU A 65 -12.97 -8.11 24.80
N GLY A 66 -13.01 -9.19 24.01
CA GLY A 66 -14.05 -10.23 24.03
C GLY A 66 -13.55 -11.53 24.64
#